data_AF-A0A7V8NM34-F1
#
_entry.id   AF-A0A7V8NM34-F1
#
_cell.length_a   1.000
_cell.length_b   1.000
_cell.length_c   1.000
_cell.angle_alpha   90.00
_cell.angle_beta   90.00
_cell.angle_gamma   90.00
#
_symmetry.space_group_name_H-M   'P 1'
#
loop_
_entity.id
_entity.type
_entity.pdbx_description
1 polymer ?
#
loop_
_entity_poly.entity_id
_entity_poly.type
_entity_poly.pdbx_seq_one_letter_code
_entity_poly.pdbx_strand_id
1 'polypeptide(L)'
;MAKRRNQHPQQRQDNIFAGNPFLDDLLAWRHSPEGEQFAECSDTLCEVMEDVQLDATKRQFIWLDGERLDILQSIARIHHRYPDMRRDWIEEYLLDWIEMDYAPEHYSKAQLDELDRLTARWIADHSRRAKTTKSQRRTRHS
;
A
#
# COMPACT_ATOMS: atom_id res chain seq x y z
N MET A 1 -32.04 -48.19 26.46
CA MET A 1 -32.55 -46.82 26.62
C MET A 1 -31.68 -46.16 27.70
N ALA A 2 -31.08 -44.97 27.59
CA ALA A 2 -31.42 -43.76 26.84
C ALA A 2 -30.15 -42.97 26.44
N LYS A 3 -30.29 -42.22 25.34
CA LYS A 3 -29.35 -41.22 24.79
C LYS A 3 -29.34 -39.95 25.65
N ARG A 4 -28.17 -39.37 25.95
CA ARG A 4 -27.96 -37.90 26.10
C ARG A 4 -26.48 -37.60 25.77
N ARG A 5 -26.12 -37.07 24.59
CA ARG A 5 -26.34 -35.75 23.96
C ARG A 5 -24.97 -35.05 23.94
N ASN A 6 -24.37 -35.06 22.75
CA ASN A 6 -23.12 -34.38 22.39
C ASN A 6 -23.08 -32.97 22.99
N GLN A 7 -22.12 -32.73 23.87
CA GLN A 7 -21.64 -31.38 24.12
C GLN A 7 -20.64 -31.08 23.00
N HIS A 8 -21.09 -30.29 22.01
CA HIS A 8 -20.20 -29.57 21.13
C HIS A 8 -19.21 -28.80 22.02
N PRO A 9 -17.88 -28.91 21.82
CA PRO A 9 -17.02 -27.85 22.28
C PRO A 9 -17.41 -26.61 21.46
N GLN A 10 -18.04 -25.66 22.12
CA GLN A 10 -17.95 -24.26 21.70
C GLN A 10 -16.46 -23.97 21.61
N GLN A 11 -15.92 -24.03 20.40
CA GLN A 11 -14.71 -23.30 20.07
C GLN A 11 -15.01 -21.85 20.41
N ARG A 12 -14.68 -21.44 21.63
CA ARG A 12 -14.35 -20.05 21.88
C ARG A 12 -13.21 -19.79 20.91
N GLN A 13 -13.53 -19.07 19.84
CA GLN A 13 -12.53 -18.27 19.16
C GLN A 13 -12.12 -17.22 20.20
N ASP A 14 -11.29 -17.64 21.17
CA ASP A 14 -10.49 -16.69 21.91
C ASP A 14 -9.73 -15.93 20.84
N ASN A 15 -10.05 -14.64 20.74
CA ASN A 15 -9.63 -13.74 19.69
C ASN A 15 -8.13 -13.96 19.45
N ILE A 16 -7.76 -14.59 18.33
CA ILE A 16 -6.36 -15.00 18.05
C ILE A 16 -5.42 -13.78 18.02
N PHE A 17 -6.01 -12.59 17.95
CA PHE A 17 -5.37 -11.28 17.90
C PHE A 17 -5.36 -10.52 19.23
N ALA A 18 -6.02 -11.00 20.30
CA ALA A 18 -6.06 -10.32 21.59
C ALA A 18 -4.72 -10.45 22.33
N GLY A 19 -4.14 -9.31 22.73
CA GLY A 19 -2.87 -9.26 23.46
C GLY A 19 -1.64 -9.40 22.56
N ASN A 20 -1.77 -9.17 21.26
CA ASN A 20 -0.63 -9.04 20.37
C ASN A 20 -0.08 -7.61 20.47
N PRO A 21 1.11 -7.40 21.09
CA PRO A 21 1.66 -6.05 21.30
C PRO A 21 1.86 -5.29 19.99
N PHE A 22 2.11 -5.98 18.87
CA PHE A 22 2.19 -5.34 17.56
C PHE A 22 0.86 -4.73 17.11
N LEU A 23 -0.26 -5.44 17.32
CA LEU A 23 -1.58 -4.94 16.96
C LEU A 23 -2.06 -3.86 17.93
N ASP A 24 -1.69 -3.98 19.20
CA ASP A 24 -1.98 -2.96 20.21
C ASP A 24 -1.22 -1.66 19.92
N ASP A 25 0.06 -1.73 19.54
CA ASP A 25 0.86 -0.58 19.12
C ASP A 25 0.34 0.05 17.82
N LEU A 26 -0.04 -0.77 16.84
CA LEU A 26 -0.65 -0.30 15.59
C LEU A 26 -2.00 0.41 15.87
N LEU A 27 -2.80 -0.14 16.77
CA LEU A 27 -4.07 0.44 17.18
C LEU A 27 -3.86 1.78 17.90
N ALA A 28 -2.88 1.85 18.79
CA ALA A 28 -2.51 3.08 19.49
C ALA A 28 -2.02 4.15 18.52
N TRP A 29 -1.18 3.79 17.54
CA TRP A 29 -0.74 4.71 16.49
C TRP A 29 -1.91 5.21 15.63
N ARG A 30 -2.82 4.31 15.22
CA ARG A 30 -4.00 4.66 14.41
C ARG A 30 -4.92 5.66 15.11
N HIS A 31 -4.97 5.63 16.45
CA HIS A 31 -5.72 6.58 17.26
C HIS A 31 -4.92 7.82 17.69
N SER A 32 -3.68 7.96 17.22
CA SER A 32 -2.87 9.16 17.45
C SER A 32 -3.17 10.24 16.41
N PRO A 33 -2.83 11.51 16.67
CA PRO A 33 -2.96 12.59 15.68
C PRO A 33 -2.19 12.32 14.38
N GLU A 34 -1.09 11.57 14.44
CA GLU A 34 -0.33 11.18 13.25
C GLU A 34 -1.10 10.14 12.41
N GLY A 35 -1.73 9.17 13.07
CA GLY A 35 -2.57 8.16 12.41
C GLY A 35 -3.82 8.78 11.78
N GLU A 36 -4.44 9.77 12.43
CA GLU A 36 -5.56 10.53 11.87
C GLU A 36 -5.15 11.31 10.61
N GLN A 37 -4.01 12.02 10.66
CA GLN A 37 -3.49 12.73 9.48
C GLN A 37 -3.15 11.78 8.34
N PHE A 38 -2.59 10.60 8.64
CA PHE A 38 -2.33 9.59 7.63
C PHE A 38 -3.64 9.09 7.01
N ALA A 39 -4.67 8.82 7.80
CA ALA A 39 -5.98 8.40 7.30
C ALA A 39 -6.61 9.45 6.38
N GLU A 40 -6.60 10.73 6.76
CA GLU A 40 -7.08 11.83 5.91
C GLU A 40 -6.31 11.92 4.57
N CYS A 41 -5.00 11.70 4.62
CA CYS A 41 -4.17 11.63 3.42
C CYS A 41 -4.57 10.43 2.56
N SER A 42 -4.71 9.24 3.15
CA SER A 42 -5.10 8.02 2.44
C SER A 42 -6.47 8.14 1.78
N ASP A 43 -7.46 8.72 2.48
CA ASP A 43 -8.80 8.95 1.94
C ASP A 43 -8.74 9.86 0.70
N THR A 44 -8.00 10.96 0.78
CA THR A 44 -7.81 11.86 -0.36
C THR A 44 -7.07 11.18 -1.51
N LEU A 45 -6.04 10.38 -1.23
CA LEU A 45 -5.29 9.66 -2.24
C LEU A 45 -6.11 8.55 -2.90
N CYS A 46 -7.03 7.93 -2.17
CA CYS A 46 -7.99 6.96 -2.69
C CYS A 46 -8.85 7.60 -3.79
N GLU A 47 -9.41 8.78 -3.52
CA GLU A 47 -10.19 9.53 -4.52
C GLU A 47 -9.33 9.94 -5.73
N VAL A 48 -8.07 10.33 -5.52
CA VAL A 48 -7.16 10.72 -6.62
C VAL A 48 -6.81 9.53 -7.52
N MET A 49 -6.74 8.34 -6.94
CA MET A 49 -6.29 7.12 -7.62
C MET A 49 -7.43 6.29 -8.21
N GLU A 50 -8.70 6.63 -7.93
CA GLU A 50 -9.89 5.88 -8.38
C GLU A 50 -9.89 5.60 -9.89
N ASP A 51 -9.60 6.61 -10.70
CA ASP A 51 -9.58 6.51 -12.16
C ASP A 51 -8.19 6.25 -12.77
N VAL A 52 -7.17 6.05 -11.92
CA VAL A 52 -5.79 5.86 -12.38
C VAL A 52 -5.58 4.41 -12.79
N GLN A 53 -5.00 4.21 -13.97
CA GLN A 53 -4.64 2.87 -14.46
C GLN A 53 -3.14 2.63 -14.30
N LEU A 54 -2.74 1.35 -14.25
CA LEU A 54 -1.35 0.95 -14.10
C LEU A 54 -0.81 0.23 -15.34
N ASP A 55 0.27 0.75 -15.90
CA ASP A 55 1.12 0.06 -16.89
C ASP A 55 2.31 -0.57 -16.15
N ALA A 56 2.10 -1.75 -15.56
CA ALA A 56 3.14 -2.45 -14.79
C ALA A 56 4.33 -2.88 -15.66
N THR A 57 4.14 -3.06 -16.98
CA THR A 57 5.24 -3.37 -17.91
C THR A 57 6.19 -2.19 -18.05
N LYS A 58 5.65 -0.97 -18.18
CA LYS A 58 6.46 0.26 -18.29
C LYS A 58 6.76 0.92 -16.96
N ARG A 59 6.17 0.45 -15.85
CA ARG A 59 6.33 1.03 -14.50
C ARG A 59 5.79 2.45 -14.42
N GLN A 60 4.58 2.65 -14.94
CA GLN A 60 3.95 3.96 -15.06
C GLN A 60 2.49 3.91 -14.64
N PHE A 61 2.04 4.99 -14.00
CA PHE A 61 0.64 5.33 -13.80
C PHE A 61 0.12 6.06 -15.03
N ILE A 62 -1.04 5.64 -15.52
CA ILE A 62 -1.77 6.27 -16.60
C ILE A 62 -2.88 7.10 -15.95
N TRP A 63 -2.74 8.41 -16.02
CA TRP A 63 -3.68 9.38 -15.46
C TRP A 63 -4.84 9.63 -16.43
N LEU A 64 -5.94 10.18 -15.91
CA LEU A 64 -7.15 10.53 -16.67
C LEU A 64 -6.90 11.46 -17.87
N ASP A 65 -5.92 12.34 -17.78
CA ASP A 65 -5.50 13.24 -18.86
C ASP A 65 -4.64 12.54 -19.93
N GLY A 66 -4.39 11.24 -19.78
CA GLY A 66 -3.55 10.42 -20.64
C GLY A 66 -2.06 10.55 -20.34
N GLU A 67 -1.66 11.34 -19.33
CA GLU A 67 -0.26 11.41 -18.93
C GLU A 67 0.20 10.08 -18.34
N ARG A 68 1.45 9.71 -18.66
CA ARG A 68 2.10 8.50 -18.15
C ARG A 68 3.26 8.89 -17.26
N LEU A 69 3.10 8.72 -15.96
CA LEU A 69 4.06 9.17 -14.96
C LEU A 69 4.62 7.99 -14.18
N ASP A 70 5.91 8.01 -13.87
CA ASP A 70 6.50 7.07 -12.92
C ASP A 70 6.12 7.43 -11.45
N ILE A 71 6.57 6.64 -10.47
CA ILE A 71 6.31 6.89 -9.04
C ILE A 71 6.78 8.29 -8.61
N LEU A 72 7.99 8.70 -8.98
CA LEU A 72 8.56 9.98 -8.52
C LEU A 72 7.84 11.18 -9.14
N GLN A 73 7.49 11.07 -10.42
CA GLN A 73 6.69 12.07 -11.12
C GLN A 73 5.28 12.16 -10.54
N SER A 74 4.67 11.02 -10.21
CA SER A 74 3.34 10.94 -9.59
C SER A 74 3.34 11.58 -8.19
N ILE A 75 4.36 11.28 -7.35
CA ILE A 75 4.54 11.94 -6.06
C ILE A 75 4.66 13.46 -6.22
N ALA A 76 5.45 13.93 -7.18
CA ALA A 76 5.61 15.35 -7.43
C ALA A 76 4.30 16.01 -7.89
N ARG A 77 3.53 15.35 -8.75
CA ARG A 77 2.22 15.82 -9.22
C ARG A 77 1.21 15.93 -8.08
N ILE A 78 1.09 14.89 -7.27
CA ILE A 78 0.18 14.86 -6.12
C ILE A 78 0.58 15.93 -5.10
N HIS A 79 1.86 16.01 -4.73
CA HIS A 79 2.35 17.02 -3.79
C HIS A 79 2.20 18.45 -4.33
N HIS A 80 2.22 18.66 -5.64
CA HIS A 80 1.93 19.98 -6.20
C HIS A 80 0.47 20.38 -5.97
N ARG A 81 -0.45 19.42 -6.04
CA ARG A 81 -1.89 19.65 -5.80
C ARG A 81 -2.23 19.73 -4.30
N TYR A 82 -1.52 18.95 -3.49
CA TYR A 82 -1.68 18.86 -2.04
C TYR A 82 -0.33 19.13 -1.35
N PRO A 83 0.09 20.40 -1.26
CA PRO A 83 1.41 20.77 -0.72
C PRO A 83 1.55 20.48 0.79
N ASP A 84 0.43 20.33 1.50
CA ASP A 84 0.41 20.01 2.92
C ASP A 84 0.67 18.51 3.20
N MET A 85 0.56 17.66 2.17
CA MET A 85 0.83 16.22 2.30
C MET A 85 2.32 15.94 2.25
N ARG A 86 2.78 15.08 3.16
CA ARG A 86 4.17 14.64 3.18
C ARG A 86 4.45 13.71 2.00
N ARG A 87 5.60 13.91 1.34
CA ARG A 87 6.00 13.11 0.15
C ARG A 87 6.21 11.63 0.46
N ASP A 88 6.68 11.32 1.66
CA ASP A 88 6.91 9.95 2.10
C ASP A 88 5.59 9.18 2.27
N TRP A 89 4.54 9.82 2.80
CA TRP A 89 3.21 9.20 2.88
C TRP A 89 2.58 8.98 1.50
N ILE A 90 2.74 9.94 0.58
CA ILE A 90 2.29 9.74 -0.80
C ILE A 90 3.05 8.58 -1.45
N GLU A 91 4.37 8.51 -1.25
CA GLU A 91 5.19 7.42 -1.79
C GLU A 91 4.77 6.06 -1.23
N GLU A 92 4.58 5.95 0.09
CA GLU A 92 4.14 4.73 0.77
C GLU A 92 2.76 4.28 0.26
N TYR A 93 1.79 5.19 0.22
CA TYR A 93 0.45 4.91 -0.29
C TYR A 93 0.47 4.41 -1.74
N LEU A 94 1.25 5.03 -2.62
CA LEU A 94 1.33 4.60 -4.02
C LEU A 94 1.95 3.21 -4.17
N LEU A 95 2.91 2.85 -3.31
CA LEU A 95 3.50 1.51 -3.30
C LEU A 95 2.49 0.47 -2.81
N ASP A 96 1.79 0.77 -1.72
CA ASP A 96 0.75 -0.09 -1.15
C ASP A 96 -0.39 -0.28 -2.15
N TRP A 97 -0.82 0.77 -2.84
CA TRP A 97 -1.86 0.71 -3.86
C TRP A 97 -1.45 -0.17 -5.06
N ILE A 98 -0.19 -0.09 -5.50
CA ILE A 98 0.36 -0.98 -6.55
C ILE A 98 0.35 -2.44 -6.08
N GLU A 99 0.65 -2.69 -4.80
CA GLU A 99 0.80 -4.04 -4.25
C GLU A 99 -0.54 -4.69 -3.91
N MET A 100 -1.49 -3.94 -3.37
CA MET A 100 -2.65 -4.49 -2.67
C MET A 100 -4.00 -4.08 -3.27
N ASP A 101 -4.11 -2.88 -3.87
CA ASP A 101 -5.42 -2.30 -4.20
C ASP A 101 -5.72 -2.21 -5.71
N TYR A 102 -4.71 -2.27 -6.58
CA TYR A 102 -4.93 -2.22 -8.03
C TYR A 102 -5.45 -3.57 -8.59
N ALA A 103 -6.77 -3.69 -8.71
CA ALA A 103 -7.45 -4.89 -9.20
C ALA A 103 -8.36 -4.60 -10.42
N PRO A 104 -7.83 -4.64 -11.66
CA PRO A 104 -8.63 -4.39 -12.85
C PRO A 104 -9.66 -5.51 -13.10
N GLU A 105 -10.95 -5.14 -13.19
CA GLU A 105 -12.09 -6.09 -13.29
C GLU A 105 -12.04 -7.02 -14.52
N HIS A 106 -11.38 -6.58 -15.59
CA HIS A 106 -11.37 -7.29 -16.87
C HIS A 106 -10.19 -8.26 -17.04
N TYR A 107 -9.35 -8.41 -16.02
CA TYR A 107 -8.17 -9.27 -16.12
C TYR A 107 -8.55 -10.73 -15.86
N SER A 108 -8.08 -11.62 -16.73
CA SER A 108 -8.06 -13.05 -16.46
C SER A 108 -7.06 -13.37 -15.34
N LYS A 109 -7.21 -14.55 -14.72
CA LYS A 109 -6.27 -15.03 -13.69
C LYS A 109 -4.81 -14.96 -14.13
N ALA A 110 -4.50 -15.38 -15.36
CA ALA A 110 -3.13 -15.34 -15.87
C ALA A 110 -2.59 -13.91 -16.04
N GLN A 111 -3.46 -12.94 -16.33
CA GLN A 111 -3.09 -11.53 -16.40
C GLN A 111 -2.87 -10.93 -15.01
N LEU A 112 -3.65 -11.33 -14.02
CA LEU A 112 -3.42 -10.97 -12.62
C LEU A 112 -2.10 -11.58 -12.09
N ASP A 113 -1.85 -12.86 -12.35
CA ASP A 113 -0.59 -13.52 -11.96
C ASP A 113 0.65 -12.88 -12.63
N GLU A 114 0.50 -12.32 -13.82
CA GLU A 114 1.56 -11.54 -14.49
C GLU A 114 1.68 -10.14 -13.89
N LEU A 115 0.55 -9.47 -13.62
CA LEU A 115 0.50 -8.18 -12.97
C LEU A 115 1.25 -8.23 -11.62
N ASP A 116 0.91 -9.19 -10.75
CA ASP A 116 1.54 -9.40 -9.45
C ASP A 116 3.06 -9.60 -9.57
N ARG A 117 3.51 -10.36 -10.57
CA ARG A 117 4.95 -10.56 -10.82
C ARG A 117 5.65 -9.28 -11.26
N LEU A 118 4.99 -8.46 -12.08
CA LEU A 118 5.54 -7.20 -12.56
C LEU A 118 5.58 -6.14 -11.47
N THR A 119 4.50 -6.00 -10.68
CA THR A 119 4.39 -5.05 -9.57
C THR A 119 5.36 -5.40 -8.45
N ALA A 120 5.44 -6.67 -8.02
CA ALA A 120 6.41 -7.11 -7.02
C ALA A 120 7.87 -6.82 -7.44
N ARG A 121 8.21 -7.06 -8.73
CA ARG A 121 9.55 -6.74 -9.24
C ARG A 121 9.80 -5.22 -9.25
N TRP A 122 8.79 -4.43 -9.59
CA TRP A 122 8.90 -2.98 -9.60
C TRP A 122 9.12 -2.41 -8.20
N ILE A 123 8.32 -2.82 -7.21
CA ILE A 123 8.45 -2.40 -5.80
C ILE A 123 9.82 -2.82 -5.24
N ALA A 124 10.27 -4.05 -5.52
CA ALA A 124 11.58 -4.52 -5.09
C ALA A 124 12.73 -3.69 -5.68
N ASP A 125 12.64 -3.32 -6.97
CA ASP A 125 13.64 -2.47 -7.62
C ASP A 125 13.62 -1.04 -7.05
N HIS A 126 12.44 -0.49 -6.78
CA HIS A 126 12.28 0.81 -6.14
C HIS A 126 12.93 0.84 -4.76
N SER A 127 12.64 -0.16 -3.94
CA SER A 127 13.24 -0.36 -2.62
C SER A 127 14.77 -0.50 -2.67
N ARG A 128 15.31 -1.20 -3.67
CA ARG A 128 16.77 -1.30 -3.88
C ARG A 128 17.38 0.06 -4.19
N ARG A 129 16.76 0.85 -5.08
CA ARG A 129 17.24 2.19 -5.44
C ARG A 129 17.19 3.15 -4.24
N ALA A 130 16.12 3.12 -3.45
CA ALA A 130 16.03 3.92 -2.23
C ALA A 130 17.17 3.61 -1.24
N LYS A 131 17.55 2.34 -1.10
CA LYS A 131 18.68 1.90 -0.26
C LYS A 131 20.04 2.33 -0.82
N THR A 132 20.25 2.27 -2.14
CA THR A 132 21.52 2.71 -2.74
C THR A 132 21.69 4.22 -2.67
N THR A 133 20.63 5.02 -2.84
CA THR A 133 20.69 6.48 -2.69
C THR A 133 21.01 6.90 -1.24
N LYS A 134 20.49 6.20 -0.23
CA LYS A 134 20.85 6.44 1.18
C LYS A 134 22.32 6.09 1.46
N SER A 135 22.86 5.04 0.84
CA SER A 135 24.28 4.67 0.95
C SER A 135 25.20 5.69 0.25
N GLN A 136 24.82 6.16 -0.94
CA GLN A 136 25.59 7.13 -1.72
C GLN A 136 25.65 8.53 -1.08
N ARG A 137 24.62 8.92 -0.30
CA ARG A 137 24.68 10.16 0.51
C ARG A 137 25.67 10.08 1.67
N ARG A 138 26.00 8.87 2.17
CA ARG A 138 26.96 8.69 3.28
C ARG A 138 28.42 8.69 2.84
N THR A 139 28.70 8.55 1.54
CA THR A 139 30.07 8.50 0.99
C THR A 139 30.53 9.81 0.35
N ARG A 140 29.72 10.88 0.39
CA ARG A 140 30.08 12.19 -0.17
C ARG A 140 30.42 13.22 0.91
N HIS A 141 31.34 12.86 1.80
CA HIS A 141 32.12 13.83 2.58
C HIS A 141 33.57 13.31 2.62
N SER A 142 34.40 13.88 1.75
CA SER A 142 35.86 13.86 1.83
C SER A 142 36.33 15.27 1.55
#